data_AF-A0A820R5J1-F1
#
_entry.id   AF-A0A820R5J1-F1
#
_cell.length_a   1.000
_cell.length_b   1.000
_cell.length_c   1.000
_cell.angle_alpha   90.00
_cell.angle_beta   90.00
_cell.angle_gamma   90.00
#
_symmetry.space_group_name_H-M   'P 1'
#
loop_
_entity.id
_entity.type
_entity.pdbx_description
1 polymer ?
#
loop_
_entity_poly.entity_id
_entity_poly.type
_entity_poly.pdbx_seq_one_letter_code
_entity_poly.pdbx_strand_id
1 'polypeptide(L)'
;MEMIWKASANLGRQSWLFTGILPRRYSTPATFSFDFIAPDDPIIDDVNLLDYNVPERVQTFIQTAKNESLEYATNHIIMTFGGDFQYQNALANYKNLDKLIKYVNDQ
;
A
#
# COMPACT_ATOMS: atom_id res chain seq x y z
N MET A 1 -13.66 6.93 5.70
CA MET A 1 -13.40 6.82 4.24
C MET A 1 -14.29 5.79 3.53
N GLU A 2 -15.31 5.22 4.18
CA GLU A 2 -16.12 4.12 3.64
C GLU A 2 -17.60 4.39 3.90
N MET A 3 -18.47 4.06 2.94
CA MET A 3 -19.90 4.35 3.04
C MET A 3 -20.75 3.39 2.20
N ILE A 4 -22.06 3.39 2.48
CA ILE A 4 -23.07 2.86 1.56
C ILE A 4 -23.57 4.01 0.70
N TRP A 5 -23.16 4.05 -0.55
CA TRP A 5 -23.66 5.01 -1.53
C TRP A 5 -25.03 4.56 -2.07
N LYS A 6 -26.07 5.35 -1.75
CA LYS A 6 -27.42 5.16 -2.28
C LYS A 6 -27.54 5.82 -3.65
N ALA A 7 -27.25 5.07 -4.72
CA ALA A 7 -27.06 5.63 -6.06
C ALA A 7 -28.37 6.02 -6.80
N SER A 8 -29.54 5.61 -6.31
CA SER A 8 -30.83 5.95 -6.89
C SER A 8 -31.87 6.25 -5.82
N ALA A 9 -32.67 7.29 -6.04
CA ALA A 9 -33.80 7.64 -5.18
C ALA A 9 -34.97 6.67 -5.31
N ASN A 10 -35.04 5.91 -6.42
CA ASN A 10 -36.23 5.14 -6.80
C ASN A 10 -36.05 3.62 -6.69
N LEU A 11 -34.81 3.10 -6.77
CA LEU A 11 -34.53 1.66 -6.82
C LEU A 11 -34.33 1.01 -5.43
N GLY A 12 -34.41 1.80 -4.36
CA GLY A 12 -34.26 1.31 -3.00
C GLY A 12 -32.92 0.60 -2.79
N ARG A 13 -32.93 -0.53 -2.06
CA ARG A 13 -31.71 -1.28 -1.71
C ARG A 13 -30.97 -1.88 -2.91
N GLN A 14 -31.63 -2.06 -4.06
CA GLN A 14 -31.00 -2.63 -5.25
C GLN A 14 -29.91 -1.73 -5.84
N SER A 15 -29.94 -0.43 -5.54
CA SER A 15 -28.93 0.54 -5.98
C SER A 15 -27.99 0.96 -4.86
N TRP A 16 -27.89 0.20 -3.78
CA TRP A 16 -26.96 0.50 -2.68
C TRP A 16 -25.62 -0.15 -2.98
N LEU A 17 -24.58 0.67 -3.04
CA LEU A 17 -23.23 0.23 -3.33
C LEU A 17 -22.36 0.49 -2.11
N PHE A 18 -21.58 -0.51 -1.69
CA PHE A 18 -20.46 -0.23 -0.80
C PHE A 18 -19.40 0.55 -1.57
N THR A 19 -18.91 1.64 -0.99
CA THR A 19 -17.96 2.55 -1.64
C THR A 19 -16.87 2.94 -0.65
N GLY A 20 -15.62 2.62 -1.01
CA GLY A 20 -14.43 3.03 -0.29
C GLY A 20 -13.68 4.11 -1.07
N ILE A 21 -13.28 5.17 -0.39
CA ILE A 21 -12.36 6.19 -0.92
C ILE A 21 -10.94 5.71 -0.60
N LEU A 22 -10.08 5.62 -1.61
CA LEU A 22 -8.70 5.17 -1.44
C LEU A 22 -7.87 6.20 -0.64
N PRO A 23 -6.87 5.76 0.16
CA PRO A 23 -6.13 6.67 1.04
C PRO A 23 -5.25 7.65 0.26
N ARG A 24 -4.69 7.21 -0.89
CA ARG A 24 -3.71 7.95 -1.68
C ARG A 24 -3.95 7.82 -3.18
N ARG A 25 -5.05 8.39 -3.68
CA ARG A 25 -5.48 8.24 -5.09
C ARG A 25 -5.45 6.76 -5.48
N TYR A 26 -4.51 6.33 -6.31
CA TYR A 26 -4.29 4.95 -6.72
C TYR A 26 -2.80 4.59 -6.73
N SER A 27 -1.99 5.34 -5.96
CA SER A 27 -0.54 5.28 -6.01
C SER A 27 0.07 4.62 -4.78
N THR A 28 1.28 4.10 -4.96
CA THR A 28 2.10 3.52 -3.87
C THR A 28 2.25 4.48 -2.67
N PRO A 29 2.25 3.96 -1.43
CA PRO A 29 2.66 4.74 -0.27
C PRO A 29 4.02 5.40 -0.51
N ALA A 30 4.21 6.61 0.03
CA ALA A 30 5.45 7.35 -0.18
C ALA A 30 6.64 6.52 0.27
N THR A 31 7.75 6.62 -0.48
CA THR A 31 9.01 5.89 -0.27
C THR A 31 8.95 4.38 -0.54
N PHE A 32 7.85 3.81 -1.04
CA PHE A 32 7.73 2.37 -1.33
C PHE A 32 7.53 2.03 -2.82
N SER A 33 7.77 2.97 -3.73
CA SER A 33 7.71 2.71 -5.17
C SER A 33 8.88 1.82 -5.60
N PHE A 34 8.61 0.55 -5.90
CA PHE A 34 9.62 -0.42 -6.35
C PHE A 34 9.71 -0.56 -7.88
N ASP A 35 8.98 0.29 -8.60
CA ASP A 35 8.98 0.31 -10.05
C ASP A 35 10.10 1.19 -10.60
N PHE A 36 10.63 0.83 -11.78
CA PHE A 36 11.76 1.52 -12.39
C PHE A 36 11.42 2.92 -12.92
N ILE A 37 10.14 3.27 -13.11
CA ILE A 37 9.73 4.60 -13.60
C ILE A 37 10.03 5.70 -12.57
N ALA A 38 9.89 5.38 -11.28
CA ALA A 38 10.20 6.27 -10.17
C ALA A 38 10.59 5.41 -8.95
N PRO A 39 11.83 4.88 -8.92
CA PRO A 39 12.24 3.93 -7.89
C PRO A 39 12.61 4.67 -6.61
N ASP A 40 12.01 4.24 -5.51
CA ASP A 40 12.50 4.45 -4.15
C ASP A 40 13.50 3.35 -3.78
N ASP A 41 14.13 3.48 -2.61
CA ASP A 41 15.10 2.49 -2.13
C ASP A 41 14.47 1.09 -2.01
N PRO A 42 15.13 0.05 -2.55
CA PRO A 42 14.67 -1.32 -2.40
C PRO A 42 14.86 -1.78 -0.94
N ILE A 43 14.32 -2.96 -0.63
CA ILE A 43 14.62 -3.61 0.64
C ILE A 43 15.94 -4.36 0.52
N ILE A 44 16.95 -3.85 1.22
CA ILE A 44 18.32 -4.37 1.29
C ILE A 44 18.44 -5.15 2.60
N ASP A 45 18.37 -6.47 2.49
CA ASP A 45 18.24 -7.42 3.60
C ASP A 45 19.51 -8.23 3.89
N ASP A 46 20.59 -7.97 3.17
CA ASP A 46 21.92 -8.48 3.53
C ASP A 46 22.56 -7.56 4.56
N VAL A 47 22.70 -8.06 5.78
CA VAL A 47 23.26 -7.34 6.94
C VAL A 47 24.73 -6.92 6.76
N ASN A 48 25.43 -7.47 5.77
CA ASN A 48 26.83 -7.13 5.50
C ASN A 48 26.98 -5.97 4.50
N LEU A 49 25.89 -5.55 3.86
CA LEU A 49 25.91 -4.38 2.98
C LEU A 49 25.83 -3.10 3.80
N LEU A 50 26.59 -2.08 3.40
CA LEU A 50 26.59 -0.75 4.03
C LEU A 50 25.18 -0.14 4.09
N ASP A 51 24.38 -0.44 3.06
CA ASP A 51 23.05 0.12 2.86
C ASP A 51 21.92 -0.78 3.40
N TYR A 52 22.23 -1.72 4.31
CA TYR A 52 21.21 -2.54 4.99
C TYR A 52 20.15 -1.66 5.64
N ASN A 53 18.89 -1.82 5.24
CA ASN A 53 17.82 -0.87 5.59
C ASN A 53 16.55 -1.51 6.18
N VAL A 54 16.50 -2.82 6.39
CA VAL A 54 15.28 -3.54 6.85
C VAL A 54 14.62 -2.88 8.08
N PRO A 55 15.33 -2.54 9.18
CA PRO A 55 14.69 -1.96 10.36
C PRO A 55 13.98 -0.63 10.08
N GLU A 56 14.62 0.23 9.28
CA GLU A 56 14.05 1.52 8.89
C GLU A 56 12.83 1.34 7.99
N ARG A 57 12.92 0.47 6.97
CA ARG A 57 11.83 0.22 6.02
C ARG A 57 10.60 -0.36 6.71
N VAL A 58 10.79 -1.30 7.65
CA VAL A 58 9.69 -1.89 8.42
C VAL A 58 9.03 -0.85 9.32
N GLN A 59 9.81 -0.08 10.09
CA GLN A 59 9.26 0.96 10.97
C GLN A 59 8.48 2.00 10.16
N THR A 60 9.01 2.42 9.02
CA THR A 60 8.37 3.39 8.11
C THR A 60 7.05 2.85 7.55
N PHE A 61 7.01 1.57 7.15
CA PHE A 61 5.79 0.95 6.64
C PHE A 61 4.72 0.85 7.72
N ILE A 62 5.07 0.40 8.93
CA ILE A 62 4.14 0.30 10.06
C ILE A 62 3.59 1.67 10.44
N GLN A 63 4.43 2.70 10.49
CA GLN A 63 3.97 4.06 10.78
C GLN A 63 3.02 4.58 9.70
N THR A 64 3.33 4.29 8.44
CA THR A 64 2.46 4.63 7.30
C THR A 64 1.10 3.92 7.42
N ALA A 65 1.10 2.62 7.70
CA ALA A 65 -0.12 1.84 7.89
C ALA A 65 -0.97 2.33 9.06
N LYS A 66 -0.34 2.64 10.20
CA LYS A 66 -1.02 3.21 11.36
C LYS A 66 -1.64 4.56 11.03
N ASN A 67 -0.91 5.45 10.36
CA ASN A 67 -1.41 6.76 9.99
C ASN A 67 -2.59 6.66 9.02
N GLU A 68 -2.49 5.82 7.98
CA GLU A 68 -3.59 5.62 7.04
C GLU A 68 -4.82 4.97 7.71
N SER A 69 -4.62 4.08 8.68
CA SER A 69 -5.72 3.42 9.41
C SER A 69 -6.61 4.37 10.20
N LEU A 70 -6.11 5.55 10.59
CA LEU A 70 -6.89 6.55 11.33
C LEU A 70 -8.10 7.08 10.54
N GLU A 71 -8.10 6.94 9.21
CA GLU A 71 -9.15 7.44 8.31
C GLU A 71 -10.25 6.39 8.01
N TYR A 72 -10.06 5.14 8.47
CA TYR A 72 -10.95 4.00 8.19
C TYR A 72 -11.62 3.49 9.46
N ALA A 73 -12.79 2.88 9.31
CA ALA A 73 -13.63 2.51 10.44
C ALA A 73 -13.26 1.16 11.07
N THR A 74 -12.46 0.35 10.37
CA THR A 74 -12.14 -1.03 10.75
C THR A 74 -10.63 -1.25 10.86
N ASN A 75 -10.23 -2.45 11.29
CA ASN A 75 -8.83 -2.86 11.33
C ASN A 75 -8.26 -3.26 9.96
N HIS A 76 -8.98 -2.99 8.88
CA HIS A 76 -8.59 -3.32 7.51
C HIS A 76 -8.50 -2.05 6.68
N ILE A 77 -7.37 -1.88 6.01
CA ILE A 77 -7.14 -0.81 5.04
C ILE A 77 -6.58 -1.40 3.74
N ILE A 78 -6.79 -0.67 2.66
CA ILE A 78 -6.19 -0.98 1.37
C ILE A 78 -4.97 -0.08 1.15
N MET A 79 -3.87 -0.67 0.71
CA MET A 79 -2.71 0.05 0.19
C MET A 79 -2.50 -0.31 -1.27
N THR A 80 -2.61 0.67 -2.15
CA THR A 80 -2.37 0.48 -3.58
C THR A 80 -0.87 0.51 -3.84
N PHE A 81 -0.29 -0.55 -4.41
CA PHE A 81 1.08 -0.56 -4.91
C PHE A 81 1.05 -0.53 -6.43
N GLY A 82 1.17 0.66 -7.02
CA GLY A 82 1.06 0.85 -8.45
C GLY A 82 0.93 2.31 -8.87
N GLY A 83 0.69 2.50 -10.15
CA GLY A 83 0.59 3.80 -10.81
C GLY A 83 0.52 3.62 -12.32
N ASP A 84 0.50 4.73 -13.05
CA ASP A 84 0.42 4.71 -14.51
C ASP A 84 1.63 3.98 -15.11
N PHE A 85 1.38 2.99 -15.98
CA PHE A 85 2.39 2.23 -16.72
C PHE A 85 3.47 1.52 -15.89
N GLN A 86 3.25 1.31 -14.59
CA GLN A 86 4.13 0.53 -13.72
C GLN A 86 4.00 -0.98 -13.99
N TYR A 87 4.88 -1.78 -13.36
CA TYR A 87 5.00 -3.23 -13.49
C TYR A 87 5.55 -3.75 -14.83
N GLN A 88 6.20 -2.91 -15.65
CA GLN A 88 6.87 -3.43 -16.86
C GLN A 88 8.00 -4.40 -16.50
N ASN A 89 8.65 -4.18 -15.35
CA ASN A 89 9.45 -5.19 -14.67
C ASN A 89 8.78 -5.60 -13.35
N ALA A 90 7.78 -6.48 -13.45
CA ALA A 90 7.02 -6.96 -12.30
C ALA A 90 7.89 -7.64 -11.22
N LEU A 91 9.00 -8.28 -11.62
CA LEU A 91 9.91 -8.95 -10.68
C LEU A 91 10.52 -7.97 -9.66
N ALA A 92 10.86 -6.75 -10.07
CA ALA A 92 11.39 -5.73 -9.16
C ALA A 92 10.37 -5.35 -8.07
N ASN A 93 9.10 -5.20 -8.46
CA ASN A 93 8.02 -4.90 -7.53
C ASN A 93 7.76 -6.07 -6.57
N TYR A 94 7.50 -7.27 -7.11
CA TYR A 94 7.16 -8.43 -6.29
C TYR A 94 8.30 -8.88 -5.37
N LYS A 95 9.56 -8.83 -5.82
CA LYS A 95 10.72 -9.17 -4.97
C LYS A 95 10.79 -8.29 -3.72
N ASN A 96 10.49 -7.00 -3.84
CA ASN A 96 10.50 -6.09 -2.69
C ASN A 96 9.23 -6.23 -1.85
N LEU A 97 8.06 -6.46 -2.46
CA LEU A 97 6.81 -6.74 -1.73
C LEU A 97 6.93 -7.99 -0.86
N ASP A 98 7.53 -9.08 -1.37
CA ASP A 98 7.73 -10.31 -0.59
C ASP A 98 8.59 -10.06 0.65
N LYS A 99 9.68 -9.29 0.50
CA LYS A 99 10.52 -8.89 1.64
C LYS A 99 9.75 -8.01 2.62
N LEU A 100 8.97 -7.05 2.12
CA LEU A 100 8.18 -6.16 2.97
C LEU A 100 7.18 -6.95 3.82
N ILE A 101 6.41 -7.85 3.19
CA ILE A 101 5.45 -8.73 3.86
C ILE A 101 6.15 -9.58 4.91
N LYS A 102 7.28 -10.22 4.56
CA LYS A 102 8.05 -11.04 5.49
C LYS A 102 8.49 -10.25 6.71
N TYR A 103 9.27 -9.19 6.52
CA TYR A 103 9.90 -8.48 7.62
C TYR A 103 8.91 -7.69 8.48
N VAL A 104 7.81 -7.20 7.92
CA VAL A 104 6.73 -6.55 8.69
C VAL A 104 5.96 -7.55 9.54
N ASN A 105 5.74 -8.77 9.06
CA ASN A 105 5.02 -9.81 9.81
C ASN A 105 5.89 -10.52 10.86
N ASP A 106 7.21 -10.39 10.77
CA ASP A 106 8.17 -10.88 11.76
C ASP A 106 8.34 -9.92 12.97
N GLN A 107 7.55 -8.85 13.05
CA GLN A 107 7.58 -7.87 14.17
C GLN A 107 6.82 -8.33 15.41
#